data_AF-D2J8Q5-F1
#
_entry.id   AF-D2J8Q5-F1
#
_cell.length_a   1.000
_cell.length_b   1.000
_cell.length_c   1.000
_cell.angle_alpha   90.00
_cell.angle_beta   90.00
_cell.angle_gamma   90.00
#
_symmetry.space_group_name_H-M   'P 1'
#
loop_
_entity.id
_entity.type
_entity.pdbx_description
1 polymer ?
#
loop_
_entity_poly.entity_id
_entity_poly.type
_entity_poly.pdbx_seq_one_letter_code
_entity_poly.pdbx_strand_id
1 'polypeptide(L)'
;MIYVLYTTISNEKYKKLSDSAKVTYAILNDRVSLSIKNNWIDDNGDIYFIFINESLQNILDKSKNTITKIKKELQEVGLLEQIRTGFNRPNKLYLHDIETNISVEKNEQIRRYNRGEVSEVYNDKEKEQAQNAIRLLVQNANDQVSKNEQSYSILFDRYQCDVGYSEAKETIKNLFNSASTFGRKIQNDLLKNEIKRCQLKFYAKNYDENYQFRKEIESKGYSQQEFVNAVETNFKELLNEKNKLERREEKRKEIYQSAKDVYLTESEKNHLIVQQMYPKSHKQFSNDEKAFIVDEAQKGNFIKATNVQYQFKQNNNIPTDILLEDTYKKASKDIFFSERNLKNLEKNSFEYNVELQFIKEKEKEIDSYKEHIDDDLKIDIGNRNFEKVKDQTPNEKVQLLIKLEKYNNINQEEVIEKHIHQVDRNDHDNHLEHEDEQSNHINLPTINASDFLMYYSNETEKQNNINYKKKKKKQDRNNQMRR
;
A
#
# COMPACT_ATOMS: atom_id res chain seq x y z
N MET A 1 5.33 -16.01 -44.44
CA MET A 1 5.77 -17.20 -45.19
C MET A 1 6.39 -18.31 -44.31
N ILE A 2 7.47 -18.06 -43.54
CA ILE A 2 8.16 -19.11 -42.74
C ILE A 2 7.27 -19.74 -41.66
N TYR A 3 6.48 -18.92 -40.94
CA TYR A 3 5.56 -19.41 -39.90
C TYR A 3 4.50 -20.39 -40.44
N VAL A 4 3.90 -20.06 -41.58
CA VAL A 4 2.89 -20.91 -42.25
C VAL A 4 3.48 -22.25 -42.68
N LEU A 5 4.69 -22.23 -43.26
CA LEU A 5 5.41 -23.45 -43.62
C LEU A 5 5.72 -24.31 -42.40
N TYR A 6 6.27 -23.72 -41.33
CA TYR A 6 6.52 -24.41 -40.07
C TYR A 6 5.25 -25.09 -39.53
N THR A 7 4.13 -24.37 -39.49
CA THR A 7 2.86 -24.91 -39.00
C THR A 7 2.32 -26.05 -39.87
N THR A 8 2.41 -25.97 -41.21
CA THR A 8 2.03 -27.09 -42.10
C THR A 8 2.92 -28.32 -41.96
N ILE A 9 4.17 -28.14 -41.52
CA ILE A 9 5.14 -29.22 -41.33
C ILE A 9 4.96 -29.89 -39.96
N SER A 10 4.69 -29.10 -38.92
CA SER A 10 4.63 -29.56 -37.53
C SER A 10 3.25 -30.14 -37.14
N ASN A 11 2.19 -29.83 -37.87
CA ASN A 11 0.84 -30.29 -37.55
C ASN A 11 0.54 -31.69 -38.15
N GLU A 12 0.08 -32.62 -37.31
CA GLU A 12 -0.20 -34.00 -37.68
C GLU A 12 -1.25 -34.13 -38.79
N LYS A 13 -2.25 -33.23 -38.83
CA LYS A 13 -3.31 -33.22 -39.87
C LYS A 13 -2.76 -32.97 -41.26
N TYR A 14 -1.71 -32.16 -41.38
CA TYR A 14 -1.14 -31.71 -42.66
C TYR A 14 0.19 -32.38 -43.02
N LYS A 15 0.68 -33.28 -42.15
CA LYS A 15 1.94 -34.00 -42.34
C LYS A 15 1.99 -34.80 -43.65
N LYS A 16 0.84 -35.33 -44.08
CA LYS A 16 0.68 -36.13 -45.31
C LYS A 16 0.68 -35.31 -46.61
N LEU A 17 0.63 -33.98 -46.55
CA LEU A 17 0.72 -33.13 -47.73
C LEU A 17 2.10 -33.23 -48.37
N SER A 18 2.14 -33.20 -49.70
CA SER A 18 3.40 -33.08 -50.43
C SER A 18 4.09 -31.74 -50.12
N ASP A 19 5.42 -31.69 -50.20
CA ASP A 19 6.16 -30.45 -49.99
C ASP A 19 5.76 -29.37 -51.00
N SER A 20 5.42 -29.78 -52.23
CA SER A 20 4.86 -28.87 -53.24
C SER A 20 3.50 -28.31 -52.82
N ALA A 21 2.63 -29.09 -52.16
CA ALA A 21 1.37 -28.59 -51.64
C ALA A 21 1.55 -27.62 -50.46
N LYS A 22 2.47 -27.92 -49.52
CA LYS A 22 2.81 -27.01 -48.40
C LYS A 22 3.35 -25.66 -48.89
N VAL A 23 4.27 -25.70 -49.86
CA VAL A 23 4.82 -24.49 -50.50
C VAL A 23 3.72 -23.73 -51.26
N THR A 24 2.86 -24.44 -51.98
CA THR A 24 1.73 -23.82 -52.70
C THR A 24 0.78 -23.11 -51.75
N TYR A 25 0.42 -23.73 -50.63
CA TYR A 25 -0.41 -23.11 -49.59
C TYR A 25 0.24 -21.82 -49.05
N ALA A 26 1.54 -21.86 -48.73
CA ALA A 26 2.24 -20.68 -48.23
C ALA A 26 2.29 -19.53 -49.26
N ILE A 27 2.43 -19.84 -50.55
CA ILE A 27 2.39 -18.86 -51.64
C ILE A 27 0.98 -18.26 -51.80
N LEU A 28 -0.05 -19.10 -51.76
CA LEU A 28 -1.45 -18.64 -51.84
C LEU A 28 -1.81 -17.76 -50.64
N ASN A 29 -1.37 -18.14 -49.44
CA ASN A 29 -1.58 -17.39 -48.20
C ASN A 29 -0.95 -15.98 -48.24
N ASP A 30 0.24 -15.85 -48.81
CA ASP A 30 0.91 -14.55 -48.99
C ASP A 30 0.13 -13.62 -49.94
N ARG A 31 -0.54 -14.23 -50.91
CA ARG A 31 -1.35 -13.53 -51.93
C ARG A 31 -2.74 -13.12 -51.47
N VAL A 32 -3.25 -13.61 -50.34
CA VAL A 32 -4.54 -13.18 -49.77
C VAL A 32 -4.57 -11.66 -49.60
N SER A 33 -3.43 -11.06 -49.22
CA SER A 33 -3.25 -9.60 -49.10
C SER A 33 -3.52 -8.83 -50.41
N LEU A 34 -3.27 -9.45 -51.58
CA LEU A 34 -3.54 -8.85 -52.89
C LEU A 34 -5.01 -8.99 -53.28
N SER A 35 -5.69 -10.06 -52.88
CA SER A 35 -7.14 -10.21 -53.06
C SER A 35 -7.93 -9.15 -52.28
N ILE A 36 -7.52 -8.88 -51.04
CA ILE A 36 -8.12 -7.82 -50.21
C ILE A 36 -7.95 -6.45 -50.88
N LYS A 37 -6.74 -6.13 -51.36
CA LYS A 37 -6.48 -4.87 -52.08
C LYS A 37 -7.29 -4.72 -53.37
N ASN A 38 -7.62 -5.84 -54.03
CA ASN A 38 -8.44 -5.87 -55.23
C ASN A 38 -9.95 -5.97 -54.96
N ASN A 39 -10.36 -5.91 -53.69
CA ASN A 39 -11.74 -6.06 -53.23
C ASN A 39 -12.42 -7.36 -53.71
N TRP A 40 -11.65 -8.46 -53.80
CA TRP A 40 -12.15 -9.79 -54.16
C TRP A 40 -12.73 -10.50 -52.93
N ILE A 41 -13.86 -9.95 -52.48
CA ILE A 41 -14.64 -10.40 -51.34
C ILE A 41 -16.04 -10.74 -51.89
N ASP A 42 -16.61 -11.86 -51.50
CA ASP A 42 -17.97 -12.22 -51.90
C ASP A 42 -19.04 -11.66 -50.96
N ASP A 43 -20.31 -11.94 -51.25
CA ASP A 43 -21.45 -11.40 -50.52
C ASP A 43 -21.52 -11.86 -49.05
N ASN A 44 -20.78 -12.92 -48.69
CA ASN A 44 -20.67 -13.43 -47.33
C ASN A 44 -19.46 -12.83 -46.57
N GLY A 45 -18.65 -12.00 -47.22
CA GLY A 45 -17.43 -11.45 -46.65
C GLY A 45 -16.20 -12.35 -46.82
N ASP A 46 -16.30 -13.44 -47.59
CA ASP A 46 -15.20 -14.39 -47.78
C ASP A 46 -14.26 -13.93 -48.89
N ILE A 47 -12.96 -13.96 -48.60
CA ILE A 47 -11.92 -13.55 -49.55
C ILE A 47 -11.66 -14.69 -50.54
N TYR A 48 -11.83 -14.40 -51.83
CA TYR A 48 -11.48 -15.33 -52.90
C TYR A 48 -10.34 -14.79 -53.76
N PHE A 49 -9.68 -15.69 -54.49
CA PHE A 49 -8.73 -15.31 -55.53
C PHE A 49 -9.10 -15.95 -56.85
N ILE A 50 -8.93 -15.16 -57.91
CA ILE A 50 -9.03 -15.62 -59.29
C ILE A 50 -7.61 -15.99 -59.73
N PHE A 51 -7.33 -17.28 -59.83
CA PHE A 51 -5.98 -17.76 -60.16
C PHE A 51 -6.00 -18.76 -61.29
N ILE A 52 -5.47 -18.34 -62.44
CA ILE A 52 -5.38 -19.15 -63.63
C ILE A 52 -4.33 -20.24 -63.40
N ASN A 53 -4.61 -21.47 -63.84
CA ASN A 53 -3.70 -22.61 -63.65
C ASN A 53 -2.30 -22.35 -64.25
N GLU A 54 -2.21 -21.53 -65.28
CA GLU A 54 -0.95 -21.12 -65.91
C GLU A 54 -0.06 -20.31 -64.95
N SER A 55 -0.65 -19.45 -64.13
CA SER A 55 0.08 -18.68 -63.13
C SER A 55 0.69 -19.59 -62.04
N LEU A 56 0.00 -20.67 -61.63
CA LEU A 56 0.57 -21.64 -60.68
C LEU A 56 1.66 -22.49 -61.31
N GLN A 57 1.49 -22.85 -62.59
CA GLN A 57 2.52 -23.59 -63.33
C GLN A 57 3.82 -22.79 -63.40
N ASN A 58 3.73 -21.49 -63.70
CA ASN A 58 4.90 -20.61 -63.80
C ASN A 58 5.58 -20.38 -62.44
N ILE A 59 4.81 -20.23 -61.36
CA ILE A 59 5.38 -19.97 -60.02
C ILE A 59 6.05 -21.21 -59.43
N LEU A 60 5.46 -22.40 -59.63
CA LEU A 60 5.93 -23.65 -59.05
C LEU A 60 6.87 -24.42 -59.97
N ASP A 61 6.99 -24.01 -61.24
CA ASP A 61 7.68 -24.72 -62.32
C ASP A 61 7.24 -26.19 -62.43
N LYS A 62 5.93 -26.39 -62.59
CA LYS A 62 5.29 -27.73 -62.65
C LYS A 62 4.30 -27.84 -63.79
N SER A 63 4.10 -29.07 -64.26
CA SER A 63 3.09 -29.38 -65.28
C SER A 63 1.65 -29.13 -64.80
N LYS A 64 0.74 -28.83 -65.74
CA LYS A 64 -0.70 -28.68 -65.48
C LYS A 64 -1.32 -29.84 -64.69
N ASN A 65 -0.89 -31.08 -64.96
CA ASN A 65 -1.36 -32.27 -64.27
C ASN A 65 -0.92 -32.27 -62.79
N THR A 66 0.33 -31.86 -62.54
CA THR A 66 0.88 -31.73 -61.19
C THR A 66 0.17 -30.64 -60.39
N ILE A 67 -0.13 -29.48 -60.99
CA ILE A 67 -0.90 -28.41 -60.33
C ILE A 67 -2.31 -28.88 -59.96
N THR A 68 -2.95 -29.65 -60.84
CA THR A 68 -4.27 -30.22 -60.57
C THR A 68 -4.23 -31.19 -59.39
N LYS A 69 -3.17 -32.00 -59.29
CA LYS A 69 -2.95 -32.90 -58.14
C LYS A 69 -2.72 -32.12 -56.84
N ILE A 70 -1.88 -31.09 -56.86
CA ILE A 70 -1.62 -30.23 -55.70
C ILE A 70 -2.91 -29.56 -55.20
N LYS A 71 -3.75 -29.06 -56.10
CA LYS A 71 -5.05 -28.48 -55.73
C LYS A 71 -5.97 -29.50 -55.06
N LYS A 72 -6.01 -30.73 -55.57
CA LYS A 72 -6.78 -31.82 -54.96
C LYS A 72 -6.24 -32.18 -53.57
N GLU A 73 -4.92 -32.28 -53.40
CA GLU A 73 -4.30 -32.56 -52.09
C GLU A 73 -4.70 -31.50 -51.06
N LEU A 74 -4.71 -30.21 -51.44
CA LEU A 74 -5.15 -29.13 -50.54
C LEU A 74 -6.66 -29.14 -50.27
N GLN A 75 -7.47 -29.55 -51.24
CA GLN A 75 -8.91 -29.73 -51.08
C GLN A 75 -9.25 -30.88 -50.12
N GLU A 76 -8.54 -32.01 -50.23
CA GLU A 76 -8.77 -33.20 -49.40
C GLU A 76 -8.52 -32.95 -47.91
N VAL A 77 -7.58 -32.07 -47.58
CA VAL A 77 -7.30 -31.68 -46.19
C VAL A 77 -8.08 -30.45 -45.72
N GLY A 78 -8.96 -29.92 -46.57
CA GLY A 78 -9.81 -28.77 -46.28
C GLY A 78 -9.10 -27.41 -46.25
N LEU A 79 -7.90 -27.28 -46.85
CA LEU A 79 -7.16 -26.02 -46.91
C LEU A 79 -7.48 -25.15 -48.14
N LEU A 80 -8.12 -25.73 -49.16
CA LEU A 80 -8.48 -25.03 -50.38
C LEU A 80 -9.87 -25.45 -50.82
N GLU A 81 -10.70 -24.50 -51.23
CA GLU A 81 -12.00 -24.74 -51.83
C GLU A 81 -12.09 -24.06 -53.20
N GLN A 82 -12.78 -24.67 -54.16
CA GLN A 82 -12.88 -24.17 -55.53
C GLN A 82 -14.33 -24.14 -56.02
N ILE A 83 -14.84 -22.95 -56.32
CA ILE A 83 -16.19 -22.75 -56.85
C ILE A 83 -16.12 -22.43 -58.35
N ARG A 84 -16.88 -23.18 -59.16
CA ARG A 84 -17.01 -22.94 -60.61
C ARG A 84 -18.03 -21.83 -60.84
N THR A 85 -17.62 -20.79 -61.57
CA THR A 85 -18.41 -19.55 -61.78
C THR A 85 -19.12 -19.47 -63.14
N GLY A 86 -19.25 -20.59 -63.86
CA GLY A 86 -19.96 -20.69 -65.14
C GLY A 86 -19.06 -20.85 -66.37
N PHE A 87 -19.65 -20.97 -67.56
CA PHE A 87 -18.93 -21.14 -68.82
C PHE A 87 -18.14 -19.86 -69.17
N ASN A 88 -16.84 -19.99 -69.47
CA ASN A 88 -15.92 -18.90 -69.80
C ASN A 88 -15.60 -17.87 -68.68
N ARG A 89 -15.86 -18.20 -67.41
CA ARG A 89 -15.44 -17.39 -66.24
C ARG A 89 -14.39 -18.14 -65.41
N PRO A 90 -13.39 -17.43 -64.86
CA PRO A 90 -12.35 -18.09 -64.07
C PRO A 90 -12.89 -18.50 -62.70
N ASN A 91 -12.48 -19.69 -62.24
CA ASN A 91 -12.95 -20.25 -60.96
C ASN A 91 -12.52 -19.38 -59.78
N LYS A 92 -13.38 -19.28 -58.78
CA LYS A 92 -13.06 -18.69 -57.48
C LYS A 92 -12.38 -19.74 -56.62
N LEU A 93 -11.27 -19.38 -55.99
CA LEU A 93 -10.55 -20.20 -55.03
C LEU A 93 -10.63 -19.53 -53.66
N TYR A 94 -10.95 -20.31 -52.64
CA TYR A 94 -11.03 -19.92 -51.24
C TYR A 94 -9.95 -20.67 -50.47
N LEU A 95 -9.15 -19.97 -49.67
CA LEU A 95 -8.12 -20.57 -48.83
C LEU A 95 -8.63 -20.62 -47.40
N HIS A 96 -8.57 -21.79 -46.78
CA HIS A 96 -9.00 -21.99 -45.41
C HIS A 96 -7.79 -22.01 -44.48
N ASP A 97 -7.92 -21.43 -43.29
CA ASP A 97 -6.84 -21.35 -42.32
C ASP A 97 -6.41 -22.73 -41.81
N ILE A 98 -5.13 -22.84 -41.45
CA ILE A 98 -4.57 -24.04 -40.83
C ILE A 98 -5.20 -24.20 -39.45
N GLU A 99 -5.76 -25.37 -39.14
CA GLU A 99 -6.22 -25.68 -37.78
C GLU A 99 -5.01 -25.73 -36.84
N THR A 100 -4.69 -24.62 -36.18
CA THR A 100 -3.65 -24.60 -35.16
C THR A 100 -4.22 -24.99 -33.81
N ASN A 101 -3.35 -25.47 -32.91
CA ASN A 101 -3.68 -25.51 -31.49
C ASN A 101 -4.05 -24.09 -31.06
N ILE A 102 -5.32 -23.88 -30.73
CA ILE A 102 -5.94 -22.61 -30.32
C ILE A 102 -5.10 -21.84 -29.28
N SER A 103 -4.27 -22.52 -28.48
CA SER A 103 -3.37 -21.91 -27.50
C SER A 103 -2.17 -21.16 -28.12
N VAL A 104 -1.66 -21.57 -29.28
CA VAL A 104 -0.47 -20.97 -29.92
C VAL A 104 -0.85 -19.71 -30.69
N GLU A 105 -1.98 -19.71 -31.40
CA GLU A 105 -2.53 -18.52 -32.09
C GLU A 105 -2.91 -17.41 -31.11
N LYS A 106 -3.59 -17.77 -30.00
CA LYS A 106 -3.94 -16.82 -28.94
C LYS A 106 -2.72 -16.20 -28.29
N ASN A 107 -1.67 -16.99 -28.07
CA ASN A 107 -0.40 -16.49 -27.53
C ASN A 107 0.29 -15.51 -28.48
N GLU A 108 0.21 -15.70 -29.80
CA GLU A 108 0.78 -14.76 -30.76
C GLU A 108 -0.10 -13.51 -30.93
N GLN A 109 -1.42 -13.62 -30.90
CA GLN A 109 -2.33 -12.45 -30.92
C GLN A 109 -2.15 -11.56 -29.69
N ILE A 110 -2.00 -12.15 -28.49
CA ILE A 110 -1.64 -11.42 -27.27
C ILE A 110 -0.29 -10.72 -27.44
N ARG A 111 0.71 -11.38 -28.05
CA ARG A 111 2.02 -10.76 -28.33
C ARG A 111 1.92 -9.60 -29.32
N ARG A 112 1.10 -9.71 -30.37
CA ARG A 112 0.89 -8.67 -31.39
C ARG A 112 0.14 -7.46 -30.82
N TYR A 113 -0.88 -7.68 -29.99
CA TYR A 113 -1.50 -6.60 -29.20
C TYR A 113 -0.47 -5.94 -28.29
N ASN A 114 0.30 -6.71 -27.53
CA ASN A 114 1.35 -6.18 -26.65
C ASN A 114 2.42 -5.35 -27.40
N ARG A 115 2.67 -5.67 -28.68
CA ARG A 115 3.57 -4.90 -29.57
C ARG A 115 2.93 -3.69 -30.27
N GLY A 116 1.60 -3.51 -30.16
CA GLY A 116 0.89 -2.38 -30.78
C GLY A 116 0.49 -2.60 -32.24
N GLU A 117 0.51 -3.83 -32.72
CA GLU A 117 0.25 -4.18 -34.12
C GLU A 117 -1.25 -4.34 -34.45
N VAL A 118 -2.13 -4.32 -33.43
CA VAL A 118 -3.60 -4.44 -33.53
C VAL A 118 -4.28 -3.61 -32.44
N SER A 119 -5.43 -3.02 -32.78
CA SER A 119 -6.21 -2.08 -31.93
C SER A 119 -7.19 -2.74 -30.97
N GLU A 120 -7.64 -3.97 -31.28
CA GLU A 120 -8.53 -4.77 -30.43
C GLU A 120 -8.04 -6.21 -30.37
N VAL A 121 -8.34 -6.90 -29.27
CA VAL A 121 -7.85 -8.27 -29.02
C VAL A 121 -8.92 -9.32 -29.26
N TYR A 122 -10.21 -9.00 -29.06
CA TYR A 122 -11.26 -10.02 -28.88
C TYR A 122 -12.67 -9.61 -29.34
N ASN A 123 -13.38 -10.48 -30.05
CA ASN A 123 -14.86 -10.51 -30.17
C ASN A 123 -15.50 -11.02 -28.84
N ASP A 124 -16.79 -10.84 -28.58
CA ASP A 124 -17.45 -11.21 -27.28
C ASP A 124 -17.15 -12.64 -26.80
N LYS A 125 -17.10 -13.60 -27.73
CA LYS A 125 -16.73 -15.02 -27.47
C LYS A 125 -15.27 -15.20 -27.04
N GLU A 126 -14.38 -14.32 -27.49
CA GLU A 126 -12.96 -14.37 -27.17
C GLU A 126 -12.65 -13.66 -25.84
N LYS A 127 -13.45 -12.64 -25.47
CA LYS A 127 -13.42 -12.03 -24.13
C LYS A 127 -13.79 -13.05 -23.04
N GLU A 128 -14.80 -13.88 -23.29
CA GLU A 128 -15.19 -14.98 -22.40
C GLU A 128 -14.05 -16.01 -22.26
N GLN A 129 -13.38 -16.35 -23.35
CA GLN A 129 -12.24 -17.27 -23.32
C GLN A 129 -11.04 -16.71 -22.55
N ALA A 130 -10.75 -15.42 -22.71
CA ALA A 130 -9.69 -14.74 -21.98
C ALA A 130 -10.00 -14.65 -20.47
N GLN A 131 -11.25 -14.37 -20.10
CA GLN A 131 -11.69 -14.39 -18.70
C GLN A 131 -11.61 -15.81 -18.09
N ASN A 132 -11.97 -16.85 -18.85
CA ASN A 132 -11.82 -18.24 -18.39
C ASN A 132 -10.34 -18.63 -18.17
N ALA A 133 -9.42 -18.13 -19.01
CA ALA A 133 -7.98 -18.33 -18.79
C ALA A 133 -7.50 -17.65 -17.49
N ILE A 134 -7.98 -16.44 -17.19
CA ILE A 134 -7.67 -15.76 -15.93
C ILE A 134 -8.23 -16.51 -14.72
N ARG A 135 -9.47 -17.01 -14.81
CA ARG A 135 -10.06 -17.82 -13.72
C ARG A 135 -9.21 -19.05 -13.39
N LEU A 136 -8.65 -19.72 -14.40
CA LEU A 136 -7.74 -20.85 -14.18
C LEU A 136 -6.43 -20.43 -13.50
N LEU A 137 -5.86 -19.28 -13.86
CA LEU A 137 -4.67 -18.74 -13.18
C LEU A 137 -4.95 -18.41 -11.71
N VAL A 138 -6.13 -17.84 -11.42
CA VAL A 138 -6.56 -17.53 -10.05
C VAL A 138 -6.74 -18.81 -9.24
N GLN A 139 -7.37 -19.84 -9.81
CA GLN A 139 -7.51 -21.15 -9.15
C GLN A 139 -6.14 -21.76 -8.84
N ASN A 140 -5.23 -21.79 -9.82
CA ASN A 140 -3.88 -22.30 -9.61
C ASN A 140 -3.10 -21.54 -8.52
N ALA A 141 -3.29 -20.22 -8.42
CA ALA A 141 -2.68 -19.40 -7.38
C ALA A 141 -3.29 -19.70 -6.00
N ASN A 142 -4.61 -19.89 -5.93
CA ASN A 142 -5.30 -20.29 -4.70
C ASN A 142 -4.87 -21.68 -4.22
N ASP A 143 -4.58 -22.61 -5.13
CA ASP A 143 -4.11 -23.95 -4.78
C ASP A 143 -2.64 -23.95 -4.30
N GLN A 144 -1.83 -23.00 -4.76
CA GLN A 144 -0.41 -22.89 -4.39
C GLN A 144 -0.17 -22.11 -3.10
N VAL A 145 -1.02 -21.12 -2.81
CA VAL A 145 -0.85 -20.23 -1.65
C VAL A 145 -1.89 -20.57 -0.59
N SER A 146 -1.40 -21.12 0.53
CA SER A 146 -2.26 -21.44 1.67
C SER A 146 -2.93 -20.20 2.24
N LYS A 147 -4.25 -20.28 2.43
CA LYS A 147 -5.08 -19.23 3.01
C LYS A 147 -5.21 -19.44 4.52
N ASN A 148 -4.96 -18.39 5.31
CA ASN A 148 -5.33 -18.40 6.73
C ASN A 148 -6.83 -18.10 6.88
N GLU A 149 -7.65 -19.15 6.97
CA GLU A 149 -9.11 -19.01 7.05
C GLU A 149 -9.59 -18.12 8.21
N GLN A 150 -8.89 -18.14 9.36
CA GLN A 150 -9.24 -17.30 10.49
C GLN A 150 -9.06 -15.81 10.17
N SER A 151 -7.93 -15.44 9.55
CA SER A 151 -7.65 -14.06 9.19
C SER A 151 -8.63 -13.53 8.14
N TYR A 152 -9.04 -14.35 7.17
CA TYR A 152 -10.07 -13.97 6.21
C TYR A 152 -11.45 -13.88 6.84
N SER A 153 -11.82 -14.77 7.76
CA SER A 153 -13.10 -14.70 8.48
C SER A 153 -13.24 -13.40 9.26
N ILE A 154 -12.18 -12.96 9.96
CA ILE A 154 -12.18 -11.71 10.74
C ILE A 154 -12.44 -10.50 9.84
N LEU A 155 -11.86 -10.48 8.63
CA LEU A 155 -12.10 -9.40 7.67
C LEU A 155 -13.47 -9.52 7.00
N PHE A 156 -13.94 -10.72 6.69
CA PHE A 156 -15.27 -10.95 6.15
C PHE A 156 -16.34 -10.39 7.08
N ASP A 157 -16.22 -10.61 8.39
CA ASP A 157 -17.15 -10.05 9.38
C ASP A 157 -17.20 -8.51 9.36
N ARG A 158 -16.13 -7.86 8.90
CA ARG A 158 -16.06 -6.40 8.77
C ARG A 158 -16.70 -5.89 7.48
N TYR A 159 -16.40 -6.51 6.34
CA TYR A 159 -16.84 -6.04 5.02
C TYR A 159 -18.16 -6.65 4.56
N GLN A 160 -18.54 -7.80 5.11
CA GLN A 160 -19.71 -8.59 4.73
C GLN A 160 -19.69 -9.04 3.25
N CYS A 161 -18.50 -9.19 2.69
CA CYS A 161 -18.24 -9.70 1.36
C CYS A 161 -16.87 -10.40 1.31
N ASP A 162 -16.58 -11.07 0.18
CA ASP A 162 -15.25 -11.60 -0.06
C ASP A 162 -14.21 -10.48 0.00
N VAL A 163 -13.09 -10.78 0.66
CA VAL A 163 -12.01 -9.82 0.92
C VAL A 163 -10.79 -10.17 0.10
N GLY A 164 -10.16 -9.16 -0.50
CA GLY A 164 -8.96 -9.30 -1.29
C GLY A 164 -7.87 -8.33 -0.84
N TYR A 165 -6.97 -8.04 -1.78
CA TYR A 165 -5.82 -7.18 -1.57
C TYR A 165 -6.22 -5.76 -1.10
N SER A 166 -7.23 -5.16 -1.74
CA SER A 166 -7.67 -3.79 -1.46
C SER A 166 -8.28 -3.64 -0.07
N GLU A 167 -9.19 -4.54 0.32
CA GLU A 167 -9.85 -4.53 1.64
C GLU A 167 -8.84 -4.77 2.77
N ALA A 168 -7.87 -5.66 2.55
CA ALA A 168 -6.79 -5.90 3.48
C ALA A 168 -5.91 -4.64 3.65
N LYS A 169 -5.51 -4.02 2.53
CA LYS A 169 -4.69 -2.81 2.54
C LYS A 169 -5.41 -1.62 3.19
N GLU A 170 -6.70 -1.43 2.89
CA GLU A 170 -7.53 -0.41 3.54
C GLU A 170 -7.59 -0.64 5.05
N THR A 171 -7.78 -1.89 5.47
CA THR A 171 -7.84 -2.25 6.90
C THR A 171 -6.54 -1.94 7.61
N ILE A 172 -5.39 -2.27 7.01
CA ILE A 172 -4.06 -1.93 7.54
C ILE A 172 -3.94 -0.42 7.72
N LYS A 173 -4.33 0.36 6.70
CA LYS A 173 -4.32 1.83 6.74
C LYS A 173 -5.17 2.38 7.87
N ASN A 174 -6.42 1.94 7.96
CA ASN A 174 -7.41 2.45 8.90
C ASN A 174 -7.17 2.03 10.35
N LEU A 175 -6.41 0.95 10.59
CA LEU A 175 -6.13 0.44 11.93
C LEU A 175 -4.72 0.74 12.42
N PHE A 176 -3.86 1.38 11.63
CA PHE A 176 -2.48 1.66 12.03
C PHE A 176 -2.40 2.47 13.33
N ASN A 177 -1.51 2.11 14.24
CA ASN A 177 -1.52 2.62 15.61
C ASN A 177 -1.21 4.12 15.73
N SER A 178 -0.30 4.67 14.92
CA SER A 178 0.11 6.09 15.02
C SER A 178 -0.45 6.98 13.90
N ALA A 179 -0.45 6.51 12.66
CA ALA A 179 -0.93 7.24 11.49
C ALA A 179 -2.45 7.22 11.28
N SER A 180 -3.18 6.21 11.80
CA SER A 180 -4.64 6.17 11.65
C SER A 180 -5.35 6.95 12.76
N THR A 181 -6.47 7.60 12.46
CA THR A 181 -7.27 8.30 13.49
C THR A 181 -7.76 7.35 14.59
N PHE A 182 -8.18 6.14 14.23
CA PHE A 182 -8.72 5.17 15.18
C PHE A 182 -7.64 4.63 16.12
N GLY A 183 -6.53 4.12 15.56
CA GLY A 183 -5.41 3.64 16.34
C GLY A 183 -4.82 4.73 17.22
N ARG A 184 -4.64 5.93 16.66
CA ARG A 184 -4.05 7.07 17.37
C ARG A 184 -4.86 7.48 18.60
N LYS A 185 -6.19 7.49 18.46
CA LYS A 185 -7.09 7.79 19.59
C LYS A 185 -6.90 6.81 20.75
N ILE A 186 -6.88 5.51 20.47
CA ILE A 186 -6.69 4.48 21.52
C ILE A 186 -5.34 4.65 22.22
N GLN A 187 -4.26 4.90 21.45
CA GLN A 187 -2.92 5.13 22.01
C GLN A 187 -2.87 6.38 22.87
N ASN A 188 -3.50 7.47 22.44
CA ASN A 188 -3.54 8.71 23.20
C ASN A 188 -4.36 8.57 24.49
N ASP A 189 -5.50 7.87 24.44
CA ASP A 189 -6.32 7.60 25.63
C ASP A 189 -5.54 6.74 26.65
N LEU A 190 -4.80 5.71 26.19
CA LEU A 190 -3.93 4.89 27.04
C LEU A 190 -2.82 5.74 27.69
N LEU A 191 -2.16 6.60 26.91
CA LEU A 191 -1.11 7.48 27.42
C LEU A 191 -1.66 8.47 28.45
N LYS A 192 -2.79 9.13 28.18
CA LYS A 192 -3.43 10.04 29.14
C LYS A 192 -3.84 9.31 30.42
N ASN A 193 -4.36 8.09 30.31
CA ASN A 193 -4.68 7.26 31.47
C ASN A 193 -3.42 6.91 32.28
N GLU A 194 -2.30 6.58 31.63
CA GLU A 194 -1.01 6.35 32.30
C GLU A 194 -0.51 7.59 33.03
N ILE A 195 -0.51 8.75 32.37
CA ILE A 195 -0.12 10.04 32.97
C ILE A 195 -0.95 10.32 34.24
N LYS A 196 -2.28 10.20 34.15
CA LYS A 196 -3.19 10.38 35.30
C LYS A 196 -2.84 9.46 36.47
N ARG A 197 -2.59 8.17 36.20
CA ARG A 197 -2.22 7.21 37.25
C ARG A 197 -0.85 7.52 37.87
N CYS A 198 0.12 7.95 37.08
CA CYS A 198 1.42 8.39 37.59
C CYS A 198 1.30 9.63 38.49
N GLN A 199 0.45 10.58 38.11
CA GLN A 199 0.18 11.78 38.91
C GLN A 199 -0.53 11.46 40.23
N LEU A 200 -1.50 10.54 40.24
CA LEU A 200 -2.13 10.07 41.49
C LEU A 200 -1.12 9.37 42.41
N LYS A 201 -0.22 8.54 41.86
CA LYS A 201 0.85 7.90 42.64
C LYS A 201 1.79 8.94 43.25
N PHE A 202 2.11 10.01 42.50
CA PHE A 202 2.90 11.12 42.99
C PHE A 202 2.20 11.84 44.15
N TYR A 203 0.89 12.11 44.05
CA TYR A 203 0.14 12.73 45.14
C TYR A 203 0.08 11.86 46.40
N ALA A 204 -0.13 10.54 46.24
CA ALA A 204 -0.08 9.61 47.38
C ALA A 204 1.28 9.66 48.08
N LYS A 205 2.36 9.57 47.29
CA LYS A 205 3.73 9.61 47.81
C LYS A 205 4.05 10.94 48.52
N ASN A 206 3.67 12.08 47.94
CA ASN A 206 3.90 13.38 48.59
C ASN A 206 3.04 13.56 49.83
N TYR A 207 1.82 13.06 49.85
CA TYR A 207 1.01 13.09 51.07
C TYR A 207 1.73 12.33 52.20
N ASP A 208 2.31 11.17 51.90
CA ASP A 208 3.05 10.35 52.86
C ASP A 208 4.36 10.99 53.33
N GLU A 209 5.18 11.50 52.40
CA GLU A 209 6.56 11.91 52.65
C GLU A 209 6.74 13.42 52.91
N ASN A 210 5.85 14.27 52.38
CA ASN A 210 5.99 15.72 52.42
C ASN A 210 4.99 16.36 53.40
N TYR A 211 5.52 16.81 54.55
CA TYR A 211 4.75 17.45 55.60
C TYR A 211 4.01 18.71 55.15
N GLN A 212 4.65 19.55 54.33
CA GLN A 212 4.05 20.80 53.85
C GLN A 212 2.88 20.52 52.92
N PHE A 213 3.06 19.59 51.99
CA PHE A 213 2.00 19.16 51.08
C PHE A 213 0.79 18.61 51.86
N ARG A 214 1.03 17.77 52.88
CA ARG A 214 -0.04 17.26 53.75
C ARG A 214 -0.80 18.39 54.45
N LYS A 215 -0.08 19.36 55.03
CA LYS A 215 -0.66 20.55 55.68
C LYS A 215 -1.50 21.39 54.74
N GLU A 216 -1.06 21.56 53.49
CA GLU A 216 -1.82 22.29 52.47
C GLU A 216 -3.15 21.58 52.14
N ILE A 217 -3.13 20.25 51.98
CA ILE A 217 -4.35 19.46 51.73
C ILE A 217 -5.33 19.59 52.91
N GLU A 218 -4.83 19.48 54.15
CA GLU A 218 -5.63 19.69 55.36
C GLU A 218 -6.22 21.11 55.41
N SER A 219 -5.43 22.13 55.05
CA SER A 219 -5.89 23.54 55.03
C SER A 219 -6.97 23.82 54.00
N LYS A 220 -7.04 23.02 52.93
CA LYS A 220 -8.10 23.05 51.91
C LYS A 220 -9.37 22.32 52.35
N GLY A 221 -9.41 21.81 53.58
CA GLY A 221 -10.59 21.19 54.19
C GLY A 221 -10.71 19.68 53.94
N TYR A 222 -9.68 19.02 53.41
CA TYR A 222 -9.68 17.57 53.21
C TYR A 222 -9.11 16.85 54.43
N SER A 223 -9.88 15.94 55.02
CA SER A 223 -9.33 15.01 56.01
C SER A 223 -8.40 13.98 55.36
N GLN A 224 -7.52 13.38 56.17
CA GLN A 224 -6.65 12.29 55.71
C GLN A 224 -7.44 11.14 55.08
N GLN A 225 -8.55 10.75 55.70
CA GLN A 225 -9.37 9.65 55.21
C GLN A 225 -10.03 10.00 53.87
N GLU A 226 -10.54 11.23 53.72
CA GLU A 226 -11.15 11.69 52.47
C GLU A 226 -10.14 11.75 51.33
N PHE A 227 -8.92 12.26 51.59
CA PHE A 227 -7.86 12.30 50.60
C PHE A 227 -7.46 10.90 50.14
N VAL A 228 -7.19 9.98 51.07
CA VAL A 228 -6.81 8.59 50.75
C VAL A 228 -7.93 7.90 49.97
N ASN A 229 -9.18 8.04 50.43
CA ASN A 229 -10.34 7.46 49.75
C ASN A 229 -10.49 7.99 48.31
N ALA A 230 -10.31 9.30 48.10
CA ALA A 230 -10.40 9.92 46.78
C ALA A 230 -9.30 9.40 45.83
N VAL A 231 -8.05 9.36 46.28
CA VAL A 231 -6.93 8.85 45.48
C VAL A 231 -7.13 7.37 45.13
N GLU A 232 -7.52 6.54 46.10
CA GLU A 232 -7.80 5.13 45.86
C GLU A 232 -8.94 4.90 44.87
N THR A 233 -10.03 5.66 45.02
CA THR A 233 -11.23 5.55 44.16
C THR A 233 -10.88 5.92 42.73
N ASN A 234 -10.26 7.09 42.52
CA ASN A 234 -9.84 7.55 41.21
C ASN A 234 -8.83 6.58 40.56
N PHE A 235 -7.90 6.02 41.34
CA PHE A 235 -6.93 5.05 40.82
C PHE A 235 -7.60 3.74 40.37
N LYS A 236 -8.57 3.24 41.14
CA LYS A 236 -9.37 2.04 40.77
C LYS A 236 -10.18 2.29 39.50
N GLU A 237 -10.79 3.47 39.37
CA GLU A 237 -11.52 3.88 38.16
C GLU A 237 -10.61 3.93 36.93
N LEU A 238 -9.43 4.54 37.04
CA LEU A 238 -8.46 4.59 35.96
C LEU A 238 -7.93 3.20 35.58
N LEU A 239 -7.79 2.27 36.54
CA LEU A 239 -7.41 0.88 36.23
C LEU A 239 -8.51 0.15 35.46
N ASN A 240 -9.78 0.38 35.82
CA ASN A 240 -10.91 -0.17 35.10
C ASN A 240 -11.02 0.40 33.68
N GLU A 241 -10.80 1.70 33.52
CA GLU A 241 -10.72 2.36 32.21
C GLU A 241 -9.58 1.79 31.36
N LYS A 242 -8.38 1.66 31.94
CA LYS A 242 -7.22 1.04 31.28
C LYS A 242 -7.58 -0.34 30.73
N ASN A 243 -8.18 -1.20 31.55
CA ASN A 243 -8.56 -2.56 31.13
C ASN A 243 -9.58 -2.56 29.98
N LYS A 244 -10.43 -1.51 29.85
CA LYS A 244 -11.33 -1.34 28.70
C LYS A 244 -10.57 -0.89 27.45
N LEU A 245 -9.61 0.03 27.61
CA LEU A 245 -8.77 0.52 26.52
C LEU A 245 -7.84 -0.57 25.98
N GLU A 246 -7.23 -1.39 26.85
CA GLU A 246 -6.37 -2.52 26.46
C GLU A 246 -7.16 -3.56 25.65
N ARG A 247 -8.38 -3.90 26.08
CA ARG A 247 -9.26 -4.80 25.29
C ARG A 247 -9.61 -4.25 23.91
N ARG A 248 -9.76 -2.93 23.78
CA ARG A 248 -9.98 -2.28 22.46
C ARG A 248 -8.72 -2.35 21.60
N GLU A 249 -7.56 -2.12 22.21
CA GLU A 249 -6.27 -2.18 21.54
C GLU A 249 -5.91 -3.61 21.09
N GLU A 250 -6.22 -4.62 21.90
CA GLU A 250 -6.06 -6.04 21.55
C GLU A 250 -6.88 -6.40 20.32
N LYS A 251 -8.17 -6.03 20.31
CA LYS A 251 -9.04 -6.21 19.13
C LYS A 251 -8.51 -5.49 17.89
N ARG A 252 -8.01 -4.26 18.05
CA ARG A 252 -7.37 -3.53 16.94
C ARG A 252 -6.18 -4.30 16.39
N LYS A 253 -5.29 -4.80 17.26
CA LYS A 253 -4.10 -5.56 16.90
C LYS A 253 -4.45 -6.86 16.19
N GLU A 254 -5.45 -7.58 16.67
CA GLU A 254 -5.97 -8.79 16.06
C GLU A 254 -6.42 -8.53 14.62
N ILE A 255 -7.33 -7.58 14.40
CA ILE A 255 -7.84 -7.26 13.06
C ILE A 255 -6.71 -6.75 12.15
N TYR A 256 -5.80 -5.93 12.68
CA TYR A 256 -4.65 -5.43 11.93
C TYR A 256 -3.70 -6.54 11.51
N GLN A 257 -3.45 -7.52 12.37
CA GLN A 257 -2.60 -8.66 12.05
C GLN A 257 -3.29 -9.58 11.01
N SER A 258 -4.59 -9.85 11.17
CA SER A 258 -5.36 -10.58 10.17
C SER A 258 -5.34 -9.89 8.81
N ALA A 259 -5.43 -8.56 8.79
CA ALA A 259 -5.29 -7.78 7.56
C ALA A 259 -3.90 -7.89 6.92
N LYS A 260 -2.84 -7.91 7.72
CA LYS A 260 -1.48 -8.17 7.22
C LYS A 260 -1.34 -9.55 6.61
N ASP A 261 -1.88 -10.57 7.27
CA ASP A 261 -1.80 -11.95 6.76
C ASP A 261 -2.53 -12.04 5.41
N VAL A 262 -3.76 -11.52 5.33
CA VAL A 262 -4.53 -11.50 4.07
C VAL A 262 -3.80 -10.70 2.98
N TYR A 263 -3.26 -9.53 3.33
CA TYR A 263 -2.48 -8.71 2.39
C TYR A 263 -1.28 -9.48 1.82
N LEU A 264 -0.53 -10.19 2.67
CA LEU A 264 0.63 -10.98 2.22
C LEU A 264 0.20 -12.15 1.34
N THR A 265 -0.84 -12.89 1.75
CA THR A 265 -1.41 -14.00 0.95
C THR A 265 -1.89 -13.52 -0.42
N GLU A 266 -2.68 -12.45 -0.48
CA GLU A 266 -3.18 -11.90 -1.74
C GLU A 266 -2.06 -11.29 -2.59
N SER A 267 -1.06 -10.66 -1.96
CA SER A 267 0.13 -10.18 -2.66
C SER A 267 0.91 -11.32 -3.33
N GLU A 268 1.03 -12.48 -2.67
CA GLU A 268 1.70 -13.65 -3.20
C GLU A 268 0.90 -14.28 -4.35
N LYS A 269 -0.42 -14.43 -4.20
CA LYS A 269 -1.30 -14.89 -5.30
C LYS A 269 -1.20 -13.98 -6.51
N ASN A 270 -1.30 -12.67 -6.31
CA ASN A 270 -1.16 -11.68 -7.38
C ASN A 270 0.20 -11.77 -8.05
N HIS A 271 1.28 -11.99 -7.28
CA HIS A 271 2.59 -12.23 -7.83
C HIS A 271 2.62 -13.43 -8.79
N LEU A 272 2.09 -14.58 -8.37
CA LEU A 272 2.05 -15.79 -9.19
C LEU A 272 1.25 -15.59 -10.48
N ILE A 273 0.08 -14.95 -10.39
CA ILE A 273 -0.77 -14.67 -11.55
C ILE A 273 -0.04 -13.73 -12.54
N VAL A 274 0.50 -12.60 -12.05
CA VAL A 274 1.20 -11.62 -12.90
C VAL A 274 2.48 -12.21 -13.48
N GLN A 275 3.16 -13.11 -12.78
CA GLN A 275 4.33 -13.82 -13.33
C GLN A 275 3.97 -14.63 -14.58
N GLN A 276 2.80 -15.28 -14.61
CA GLN A 276 2.33 -16.02 -15.78
C GLN A 276 1.88 -15.08 -16.91
N MET A 277 1.22 -13.97 -16.57
CA MET A 277 0.76 -12.99 -17.56
C MET A 277 1.91 -12.18 -18.17
N TYR A 278 2.96 -11.89 -17.40
CA TYR A 278 4.11 -11.06 -17.79
C TYR A 278 5.45 -11.71 -17.44
N PRO A 279 5.83 -12.85 -18.07
CA PRO A 279 7.01 -13.62 -17.66
C PRO A 279 8.33 -12.84 -17.67
N LYS A 280 8.46 -11.85 -18.55
CA LYS A 280 9.69 -11.04 -18.71
C LYS A 280 9.71 -9.76 -17.88
N SER A 281 8.55 -9.22 -17.50
CA SER A 281 8.45 -7.88 -16.92
C SER A 281 7.76 -7.83 -15.55
N HIS A 282 7.20 -8.94 -15.04
CA HIS A 282 6.51 -8.97 -13.73
C HIS A 282 7.31 -8.39 -12.56
N LYS A 283 8.65 -8.46 -12.60
CA LYS A 283 9.54 -7.93 -11.55
C LYS A 283 9.54 -6.40 -11.46
N GLN A 284 9.19 -5.71 -12.55
CA GLN A 284 9.17 -4.25 -12.58
C GLN A 284 7.95 -3.66 -11.88
N PHE A 285 6.90 -4.47 -11.68
CA PHE A 285 5.65 -4.04 -11.07
C PHE A 285 5.70 -4.16 -9.55
N SER A 286 5.25 -3.12 -8.87
CA SER A 286 4.95 -3.10 -7.44
C SER A 286 3.81 -4.08 -7.08
N ASN A 287 3.60 -4.33 -5.79
CA ASN A 287 2.50 -5.19 -5.35
C ASN A 287 1.13 -4.58 -5.69
N ASP A 288 0.98 -3.26 -5.56
CA ASP A 288 -0.23 -2.55 -5.96
C ASP A 288 -0.50 -2.66 -7.45
N GLU A 289 0.51 -2.43 -8.29
CA GLU A 289 0.36 -2.57 -9.74
C GLU A 289 0.01 -4.01 -10.12
N LYS A 290 0.54 -5.01 -9.41
CA LYS A 290 0.16 -6.42 -9.62
C LYS A 290 -1.28 -6.69 -9.24
N ALA A 291 -1.74 -6.19 -8.09
CA ALA A 291 -3.13 -6.32 -7.68
C ALA A 291 -4.07 -5.64 -8.68
N PHE A 292 -3.72 -4.44 -9.14
CA PHE A 292 -4.46 -3.70 -10.17
C PHE A 292 -4.55 -4.47 -11.49
N ILE A 293 -3.43 -5.05 -11.96
CA ILE A 293 -3.41 -5.90 -13.15
C ILE A 293 -4.39 -7.08 -13.01
N VAL A 294 -4.40 -7.77 -11.86
CA VAL A 294 -5.25 -8.94 -11.64
C VAL A 294 -6.72 -8.54 -11.59
N ASP A 295 -7.05 -7.46 -10.88
CA ASP A 295 -8.41 -6.91 -10.80
C ASP A 295 -8.96 -6.52 -12.19
N GLU A 296 -8.17 -5.80 -12.99
CA GLU A 296 -8.57 -5.45 -14.36
C GLU A 296 -8.69 -6.68 -15.27
N ALA A 297 -7.79 -7.66 -15.15
CA ALA A 297 -7.85 -8.89 -15.91
C ALA A 297 -9.10 -9.72 -15.58
N GLN A 298 -9.54 -9.75 -14.33
CA GLN A 298 -10.79 -10.42 -13.92
C GLN A 298 -12.04 -9.73 -14.52
N LYS A 299 -11.99 -8.41 -14.71
CA LYS A 299 -13.03 -7.65 -15.44
C LYS A 299 -12.96 -7.86 -16.97
N GLY A 300 -11.92 -8.51 -17.46
CA GLY A 300 -11.65 -8.74 -18.88
C GLY A 300 -10.87 -7.62 -19.57
N ASN A 301 -10.24 -6.73 -18.80
CA ASN A 301 -9.41 -5.64 -19.29
C ASN A 301 -7.93 -6.06 -19.22
N PHE A 302 -7.28 -6.21 -20.38
CA PHE A 302 -5.89 -6.63 -20.47
C PHE A 302 -4.98 -5.45 -20.82
N ILE A 303 -3.96 -5.24 -19.98
CA ILE A 303 -3.12 -4.04 -20.02
C ILE A 303 -1.76 -4.38 -20.62
N LYS A 304 -1.24 -3.54 -21.51
CA LYS A 304 0.14 -3.72 -22.00
C LYS A 304 1.12 -3.36 -20.89
N ALA A 305 2.22 -4.10 -20.77
CA ALA A 305 3.22 -3.87 -19.71
C ALA A 305 3.71 -2.42 -19.62
N THR A 306 3.84 -1.74 -20.77
CA THR A 306 4.24 -0.32 -20.87
C THR A 306 3.20 0.65 -20.35
N ASN A 307 1.92 0.24 -20.31
CA ASN A 307 0.79 1.09 -19.99
C ASN A 307 0.29 0.88 -18.55
N VAL A 308 0.76 -0.17 -17.85
CA VAL A 308 0.34 -0.51 -16.48
C VAL A 308 0.49 0.69 -15.55
N GLN A 309 1.69 1.28 -15.47
CA GLN A 309 1.94 2.38 -14.55
C GLN A 309 1.07 3.60 -14.85
N TYR A 310 0.86 3.92 -16.13
CA TYR A 310 -0.01 5.02 -16.55
C TYR A 310 -1.46 4.76 -16.13
N GLN A 311 -2.00 3.59 -16.45
CA GLN A 311 -3.39 3.25 -16.13
C GLN A 311 -3.62 3.11 -14.62
N PHE A 312 -2.66 2.55 -13.89
CA PHE A 312 -2.70 2.47 -12.43
C PHE A 312 -2.78 3.89 -11.82
N LYS A 313 -1.99 4.84 -12.29
CA LYS A 313 -2.05 6.24 -11.84
C LYS A 313 -3.37 6.95 -12.13
N GLN A 314 -4.12 6.51 -13.15
CA GLN A 314 -5.44 7.07 -13.46
C GLN A 314 -6.55 6.45 -12.62
N ASN A 315 -6.30 5.32 -11.95
CA ASN A 315 -7.32 4.55 -11.25
C ASN A 315 -7.01 4.46 -9.75
N ASN A 316 -7.84 5.09 -8.92
CA ASN A 316 -7.59 5.26 -7.48
C ASN A 316 -8.25 4.19 -6.60
N ASN A 317 -8.49 2.99 -7.13
CA ASN A 317 -9.24 1.96 -6.39
C ASN A 317 -8.41 1.24 -5.32
N ILE A 318 -7.08 1.26 -5.41
CA ILE A 318 -6.21 0.65 -4.40
C ILE A 318 -5.84 1.70 -3.34
N PRO A 319 -6.06 1.42 -2.04
CA PRO A 319 -5.67 2.33 -0.97
C PRO A 319 -4.17 2.67 -1.02
N THR A 320 -3.84 3.95 -0.82
CA THR A 320 -2.44 4.37 -0.73
C THR A 320 -1.74 3.76 0.49
N ASP A 321 -0.42 3.63 0.41
CA ASP A 321 0.39 3.29 1.57
C ASP A 321 0.29 4.35 2.67
N ILE A 322 0.60 3.93 3.89
CA ILE A 322 0.81 4.81 5.02
C ILE A 322 2.23 5.35 4.92
N LEU A 323 2.36 6.67 4.90
CA LEU A 323 3.66 7.32 4.89
C LEU A 323 4.12 7.58 6.33
N LEU A 324 5.43 7.65 6.54
CA LEU A 324 5.99 8.06 7.83
C LEU A 324 5.47 9.46 8.22
N GLU A 325 5.32 10.32 7.23
CA GLU A 325 4.73 11.65 7.34
C GLU A 325 3.34 11.69 7.98
N ASP A 326 2.49 10.69 7.70
CA ASP A 326 1.18 10.60 8.33
C ASP A 326 1.29 10.50 9.87
N THR A 327 2.37 9.87 10.38
CA THR A 327 2.58 9.70 11.82
C THR A 327 2.90 11.03 12.50
N TYR A 328 3.92 11.75 12.05
CA TYR A 328 4.31 13.00 12.71
C TYR A 328 3.27 14.11 12.49
N LYS A 329 2.55 14.12 11.36
CA LYS A 329 1.41 15.04 11.16
C LYS A 329 0.28 14.78 12.16
N LYS A 330 0.00 13.52 12.49
CA LYS A 330 -1.00 13.16 13.52
C LYS A 330 -0.52 13.58 14.91
N ALA A 331 0.77 13.39 15.23
CA ALA A 331 1.35 13.86 16.49
C ALA A 331 1.24 15.39 16.64
N SER A 332 1.55 16.16 15.59
CA SER A 332 1.39 17.61 15.61
C SER A 332 -0.06 18.05 15.83
N LYS A 333 -1.03 17.34 15.21
CA LYS A 333 -2.46 17.57 15.46
C LYS A 333 -2.86 17.27 16.90
N ASP A 334 -2.29 16.23 17.52
CA ASP A 334 -2.55 15.91 18.93
C ASP A 334 -2.10 17.05 19.85
N ILE A 335 -0.89 17.58 19.61
CA ILE A 335 -0.36 18.75 20.33
C ILE A 335 -1.34 19.93 20.18
N PHE A 336 -1.70 20.28 18.95
CA PHE A 336 -2.61 21.38 18.67
C PHE A 336 -3.96 21.27 19.40
N PHE A 337 -4.56 20.07 19.42
CA PHE A 337 -5.83 19.87 20.11
C PHE A 337 -5.67 19.92 21.64
N SER A 338 -4.56 19.42 22.19
CA SER A 338 -4.27 19.49 23.61
C SER A 338 -3.94 20.92 24.07
N GLU A 339 -3.18 21.70 23.32
CA GLU A 339 -2.93 23.12 23.57
C GLU A 339 -4.24 23.92 23.57
N ARG A 340 -5.14 23.64 22.62
CA ARG A 340 -6.46 24.25 22.60
C ARG A 340 -7.29 23.87 23.82
N ASN A 341 -7.16 22.64 24.30
CA ASN A 341 -7.85 22.19 25.50
C ASN A 341 -7.32 22.88 26.76
N LEU A 342 -6.00 23.07 26.87
CA LEU A 342 -5.34 23.77 27.99
C LEU A 342 -5.93 25.16 28.25
N LYS A 343 -6.28 25.90 27.19
CA LYS A 343 -6.89 27.24 27.30
C LYS A 343 -8.22 27.27 28.04
N ASN A 344 -8.92 26.13 28.13
CA ASN A 344 -10.20 26.00 28.82
C ASN A 344 -10.07 25.38 30.22
N LEU A 345 -8.86 25.02 30.65
CA LEU A 345 -8.60 24.38 31.94
C LEU A 345 -8.02 25.38 32.93
N GLU A 346 -8.34 25.22 34.21
CA GLU A 346 -7.72 26.03 35.26
C GLU A 346 -6.22 25.71 35.35
N LYS A 347 -5.38 26.75 35.33
CA LYS A 347 -3.91 26.63 35.41
C LYS A 347 -3.54 25.81 36.66
N ASN A 348 -2.65 24.83 36.49
CA ASN A 348 -2.20 23.91 37.55
C ASN A 348 -3.24 22.91 38.08
N SER A 349 -4.44 22.80 37.49
CA SER A 349 -5.39 21.74 37.80
C SER A 349 -4.84 20.34 37.44
N PHE A 350 -5.49 19.28 37.94
CA PHE A 350 -5.11 17.90 37.61
C PHE A 350 -5.13 17.67 36.10
N GLU A 351 -6.22 18.04 35.44
CA GLU A 351 -6.43 17.92 34.00
C GLU A 351 -5.45 18.78 33.21
N TYR A 352 -5.15 20.01 33.67
CA TYR A 352 -4.16 20.89 33.02
C TYR A 352 -2.78 20.23 32.99
N ASN A 353 -2.34 19.68 34.12
CA ASN A 353 -1.04 19.00 34.22
C ASN A 353 -0.98 17.74 33.36
N VAL A 354 -2.09 17.01 33.23
CA VAL A 354 -2.19 15.83 32.35
C VAL A 354 -2.01 16.22 30.89
N GLU A 355 -2.69 17.28 30.43
CA GLU A 355 -2.57 17.77 29.05
C GLU A 355 -1.16 18.32 28.77
N LEU A 356 -0.56 19.04 29.72
CA LEU A 356 0.82 19.53 29.60
C LEU A 356 1.83 18.39 29.46
N GLN A 357 1.72 17.33 30.28
CA GLN A 357 2.59 16.17 30.17
C GLN A 357 2.34 15.40 28.88
N PHE A 358 1.08 15.31 28.44
CA PHE A 358 0.73 14.67 27.16
C PHE A 358 1.36 15.41 25.98
N ILE A 359 1.32 16.75 25.95
CA ILE A 359 1.99 17.57 24.92
C ILE A 359 3.49 17.26 24.90
N LYS A 360 4.16 17.27 26.07
CA LYS A 360 5.60 16.95 26.16
C LYS A 360 5.96 15.57 25.61
N GLU A 361 5.12 14.56 25.86
CA GLU A 361 5.34 13.23 25.28
C GLU A 361 5.13 13.22 23.76
N LYS A 362 4.22 14.05 23.23
CA LYS A 362 4.04 14.22 21.78
C LYS A 362 5.15 15.03 21.11
N GLU A 363 5.69 16.03 21.79
CA GLU A 363 6.87 16.76 21.31
C GLU A 363 8.07 15.81 21.18
N LYS A 364 8.34 14.99 22.21
CA LYS A 364 9.38 13.94 22.13
C LYS A 364 9.14 12.95 20.99
N GLU A 365 7.87 12.59 20.74
CA GLU A 365 7.52 11.73 19.62
C GLU A 365 7.89 12.38 18.28
N ILE A 366 7.55 13.65 18.07
CA ILE A 366 7.90 14.38 16.84
C ILE A 366 9.41 14.57 16.73
N ASP A 367 10.09 14.90 17.83
CA ASP A 367 11.55 15.05 17.88
C ASP A 367 12.28 13.80 17.43
N SER A 368 11.72 12.61 17.72
CA SER A 368 12.28 11.34 17.24
C SER A 368 12.30 11.19 15.71
N TYR A 369 11.50 12.01 15.00
CA TYR A 369 11.41 12.06 13.54
C TYR A 369 12.10 13.28 12.92
N LYS A 370 12.87 14.05 13.69
CA LYS A 370 13.47 15.32 13.24
C LYS A 370 14.18 15.22 11.90
N GLU A 371 15.03 14.21 11.71
CA GLU A 371 15.81 14.05 10.47
C GLU A 371 14.89 13.83 9.26
N HIS A 372 13.87 12.99 9.40
CA HIS A 372 12.89 12.74 8.36
C HIS A 372 12.06 13.98 8.04
N ILE A 373 11.64 14.73 9.06
CA ILE A 373 10.89 15.99 8.90
C ILE A 373 11.75 17.02 8.15
N ASP A 374 13.03 17.15 8.50
CA ASP A 374 13.95 18.06 7.83
C ASP A 374 14.15 17.69 6.36
N ASP A 375 14.25 16.39 6.05
CA ASP A 375 14.40 15.92 4.68
C ASP A 375 13.13 16.10 3.84
N ASP A 376 11.95 15.75 4.38
CA ASP A 376 10.65 15.97 3.73
C ASP A 376 10.44 17.47 3.45
N LEU A 377 10.76 18.35 4.42
CA LEU A 377 10.63 19.79 4.23
C LEU A 377 11.60 20.33 3.18
N LYS A 378 12.86 19.84 3.11
CA LYS A 378 13.80 20.22 2.05
C LYS A 378 13.31 19.79 0.67
N ILE A 379 12.68 18.62 0.56
CA ILE A 379 12.07 18.17 -0.71
C ILE A 379 10.97 19.13 -1.14
N ASP A 380 10.12 19.56 -0.20
CA ASP A 380 8.97 20.40 -0.51
C ASP A 380 9.35 21.86 -0.83
N ILE A 381 10.19 22.51 0.00
CA ILE A 381 10.47 23.96 -0.12
C ILE A 381 11.86 24.31 -0.67
N GLY A 382 12.74 23.31 -0.82
CA GLY A 382 14.13 23.48 -1.25
C GLY A 382 15.06 24.04 -0.16
N ASN A 383 16.36 23.77 -0.31
CA ASN A 383 17.40 24.13 0.68
C ASN A 383 17.41 25.62 1.05
N ARG A 384 17.19 26.52 0.09
CA ARG A 384 17.22 27.97 0.34
C ARG A 384 16.11 28.43 1.29
N ASN A 385 14.91 27.89 1.16
CA ASN A 385 13.82 28.23 2.06
C ASN A 385 13.90 27.44 3.37
N PHE A 386 14.44 26.21 3.33
CA PHE A 386 14.72 25.44 4.55
C PHE A 386 15.66 26.19 5.50
N GLU A 387 16.69 26.87 4.99
CA GLU A 387 17.59 27.69 5.83
C GLU A 387 16.86 28.77 6.64
N LYS A 388 15.70 29.25 6.19
CA LYS A 388 14.89 30.25 6.91
C LYS A 388 14.14 29.67 8.11
N VAL A 389 13.90 28.35 8.12
CA VAL A 389 13.10 27.65 9.13
C VAL A 389 13.89 26.56 9.86
N LYS A 390 15.20 26.47 9.62
CA LYS A 390 16.06 25.40 10.16
C LYS A 390 16.09 25.35 11.68
N ASP A 391 16.00 26.52 12.31
CA ASP A 391 16.11 26.70 13.76
C ASP A 391 14.77 26.51 14.48
N GLN A 392 13.67 26.39 13.72
CA GLN A 392 12.36 26.06 14.28
C GLN A 392 12.33 24.64 14.85
N THR A 393 11.45 24.42 15.82
CA THR A 393 11.21 23.11 16.42
C THR A 393 10.68 22.12 15.38
N PRO A 394 10.87 20.80 15.59
CA PRO A 394 10.29 19.78 14.72
C PRO A 394 8.76 19.91 14.58
N ASN A 395 8.04 20.28 15.65
CA ASN A 395 6.59 20.47 15.58
C ASN A 395 6.20 21.66 14.67
N GLU A 396 6.90 22.79 14.75
CA GLU A 396 6.66 23.94 13.88
C GLU A 396 6.92 23.61 12.40
N LYS A 397 8.00 22.88 12.11
CA LYS A 397 8.28 22.36 10.77
C LYS A 397 7.17 21.46 10.25
N VAL A 398 6.62 20.58 11.08
CA VAL A 398 5.45 19.77 10.71
C VAL A 398 4.22 20.63 10.48
N GLN A 399 3.99 21.68 11.27
CA GLN A 399 2.90 22.62 11.02
C GLN A 399 3.08 23.35 9.68
N LEU A 400 4.31 23.66 9.27
CA LEU A 400 4.61 24.20 7.95
C LEU A 400 4.27 23.19 6.84
N LEU A 401 4.69 21.92 6.95
CA LEU A 401 4.30 20.86 6.00
C LEU A 401 2.78 20.80 5.82
N ILE A 402 2.03 20.77 6.93
CA ILE A 402 0.55 20.73 6.90
C ILE A 402 -0.02 21.98 6.22
N LYS A 403 0.55 23.17 6.44
CA LYS A 403 0.10 24.42 5.80
C LYS A 403 0.38 24.40 4.30
N LEU A 404 1.54 23.91 3.87
CA LEU A 404 1.93 23.80 2.47
C LEU A 404 0.98 22.89 1.69
N GLU A 405 0.62 21.75 2.26
CA GLU A 405 -0.39 20.86 1.65
C GLU A 405 -1.76 21.51 1.54
N LYS A 406 -2.21 22.15 2.63
CA LYS A 406 -3.53 22.76 2.71
C LYS A 406 -3.69 23.94 1.74
N TYR A 407 -2.62 24.70 1.53
CA TYR A 407 -2.59 25.91 0.71
C TYR A 407 -1.76 25.71 -0.57
N ASN A 408 -1.81 24.52 -1.15
CA ASN A 408 -1.08 24.17 -2.39
C ASN A 408 -1.45 25.02 -3.62
N ASN A 409 -2.57 25.75 -3.58
CA ASN A 409 -3.00 26.69 -4.63
C ASN A 409 -2.48 28.12 -4.43
N ILE A 410 -1.80 28.42 -3.31
CA ILE A 410 -1.24 29.73 -2.98
C ILE A 410 0.26 29.73 -3.29
N ASN A 411 0.86 30.90 -3.52
CA ASN A 411 2.31 31.01 -3.66
C ASN A 411 3.01 30.43 -2.42
N GLN A 412 3.87 29.44 -2.65
CA GLN A 412 4.61 28.74 -1.62
C GLN A 412 5.43 29.69 -0.72
N GLU A 413 6.05 30.72 -1.31
CA GLU A 413 6.83 31.71 -0.55
C GLU A 413 5.95 32.49 0.44
N GLU A 414 4.72 32.85 0.03
CA GLU A 414 3.77 33.56 0.90
C GLU A 414 3.34 32.70 2.10
N VAL A 415 3.16 31.39 1.89
CA VAL A 415 2.82 30.46 2.98
C VAL A 415 3.97 30.35 3.98
N ILE A 416 5.21 30.28 3.49
CA ILE A 416 6.42 30.20 4.33
C ILE A 416 6.59 31.48 5.14
N GLU A 417 6.50 32.65 4.51
CA GLU A 417 6.65 33.95 5.18
C GLU A 417 5.57 34.15 6.26
N LYS A 418 4.30 33.83 5.96
CA LYS A 418 3.22 33.88 6.96
C LYS A 418 3.46 32.92 8.10
N HIS A 419 4.01 31.74 7.84
CA HIS A 419 4.35 30.77 8.88
C HIS A 419 5.45 31.31 9.79
N ILE A 420 6.55 31.82 9.23
CA ILE A 420 7.66 32.41 10.00
C ILE A 420 7.15 33.55 10.88
N HIS A 421 6.39 34.49 10.32
CA HIS A 421 5.79 35.58 11.11
C HIS A 421 4.79 35.14 12.18
N GLN A 422 4.20 33.95 12.05
CA GLN A 422 3.33 33.40 13.09
C GLN A 422 4.15 32.76 14.21
N VAL A 423 5.20 32.01 13.87
CA VAL A 423 6.13 31.42 14.84
C VAL A 423 6.84 32.52 15.61
N ASP A 424 7.40 33.51 14.93
CA ASP A 424 8.08 34.65 15.57
C ASP A 424 7.15 35.38 16.55
N ARG A 425 5.86 35.58 16.18
CA ARG A 425 4.88 36.21 17.07
C ARG A 425 4.55 35.35 18.28
N ASN A 426 4.40 34.05 18.10
CA ASN A 426 4.17 33.14 19.22
C ASN A 426 5.38 33.10 20.16
N ASP A 427 6.60 33.15 19.63
CA ASP A 427 7.82 33.26 20.45
C ASP A 427 7.87 34.58 21.19
N HIS A 428 7.47 35.70 20.57
CA HIS A 428 7.38 37.00 21.24
C HIS A 428 6.27 37.05 22.30
N ASP A 429 5.11 36.45 22.06
CA ASP A 429 4.01 36.37 23.03
C ASP A 429 4.37 35.43 24.18
N ASN A 430 5.03 34.30 23.91
CA ASN A 430 5.63 33.43 24.93
C ASN A 430 6.73 34.19 25.69
N HIS A 431 7.55 35.01 25.01
CA HIS A 431 8.57 35.84 25.65
C HIS A 431 7.99 37.01 26.45
N LEU A 432 6.85 37.58 26.10
CA LEU A 432 6.15 38.63 26.85
C LEU A 432 5.41 38.06 28.06
N GLU A 433 4.79 36.88 27.92
CA GLU A 433 4.37 36.08 29.08
C GLU A 433 5.61 35.73 29.94
N HIS A 434 6.77 35.47 29.33
CA HIS A 434 8.01 35.18 30.05
C HIS A 434 8.78 36.39 30.62
N GLU A 435 8.59 37.62 30.12
CA GLU A 435 9.23 38.86 30.63
C GLU A 435 8.48 39.41 31.85
N ASP A 436 7.14 39.25 31.90
CA ASP A 436 6.38 39.37 33.16
C ASP A 436 6.57 38.14 34.08
N GLU A 437 7.13 37.03 33.58
CA GLU A 437 7.53 35.84 34.34
C GLU A 437 9.07 35.71 34.56
N GLN A 438 9.86 36.80 34.39
CA GLN A 438 11.30 36.78 34.78
C GLN A 438 11.53 36.70 36.31
N SER A 439 10.45 36.60 37.08
CA SER A 439 10.42 35.80 38.31
C SER A 439 9.51 34.59 38.09
N ASN A 440 10.04 33.38 38.26
CA ASN A 440 9.35 32.07 38.22
C ASN A 440 9.52 31.24 36.94
N HIS A 441 10.74 30.80 36.65
CA HIS A 441 10.91 29.55 35.93
C HIS A 441 10.49 28.36 36.81
N ILE A 442 9.53 27.60 36.28
CA ILE A 442 8.90 26.36 36.80
C ILE A 442 7.94 26.59 37.99
N ASN A 443 6.71 26.99 37.66
CA ASN A 443 5.56 26.80 38.52
C ASN A 443 4.64 25.68 37.98
N LEU A 444 5.05 24.40 38.16
CA LEU A 444 4.14 23.46 38.87
C LEU A 444 3.82 24.16 40.21
N PRO A 445 2.65 24.01 40.85
CA PRO A 445 2.44 24.64 42.16
C PRO A 445 3.68 24.41 43.02
N THR A 446 4.32 25.54 43.39
CA THR A 446 5.75 25.69 43.75
C THR A 446 6.37 24.47 44.41
N ILE A 447 7.22 23.73 43.67
CA ILE A 447 8.25 22.85 44.26
C ILE A 447 9.55 23.03 43.47
N ASN A 448 10.59 23.42 44.21
CA ASN A 448 11.91 23.88 43.79
C ASN A 448 12.70 22.84 42.96
N ALA A 449 13.14 23.25 41.76
CA ALA A 449 13.91 22.42 40.82
C ALA A 449 15.29 21.95 41.36
N SER A 450 15.82 22.59 42.41
CA SER A 450 17.05 22.15 43.10
C SER A 450 16.86 20.80 43.80
N ASP A 451 15.66 20.51 44.31
CA ASP A 451 15.37 19.26 45.02
C ASP A 451 15.17 18.08 44.06
N PHE A 452 14.68 18.35 42.84
CA PHE A 452 14.51 17.35 41.79
C PHE A 452 15.86 16.81 41.28
N LEU A 453 16.84 17.70 41.04
CA LEU A 453 18.18 17.30 40.63
C LEU A 453 18.92 16.56 41.77
N MET A 454 18.73 16.99 43.01
CA MET A 454 19.34 16.35 44.19
C MET A 454 18.74 14.96 44.50
N TYR A 455 17.44 14.75 44.25
CA TYR A 455 16.80 13.44 44.39
C TYR A 455 17.27 12.43 43.31
N TYR A 456 17.42 12.88 42.06
CA TYR A 456 17.90 12.03 40.97
C TYR A 456 19.39 11.64 41.15
N SER A 457 20.24 12.57 41.62
CA SER A 457 21.63 12.28 42.01
C SER A 457 21.71 11.31 43.20
N ASN A 458 20.81 11.43 44.18
CA ASN A 458 20.79 10.54 45.35
C ASN A 458 20.25 9.13 45.05
N GLU A 459 19.28 8.98 44.14
CA GLU A 459 18.75 7.65 43.78
C GLU A 459 19.71 6.86 42.86
N THR A 460 20.45 7.55 41.98
CA THR A 460 21.52 6.91 41.18
C THR A 460 22.69 6.43 42.07
N GLU A 461 23.06 7.19 43.10
CA GLU A 461 24.05 6.76 44.11
C GLU A 461 23.54 5.62 45.01
N LYS A 462 22.25 5.61 45.39
CA LYS A 462 21.65 4.51 46.16
C LYS A 462 21.57 3.22 45.36
N GLN A 463 21.22 3.26 44.08
CA GLN A 463 21.20 2.08 43.22
C GLN A 463 22.60 1.49 43.00
N ASN A 464 23.63 2.33 42.86
CA ASN A 464 25.02 1.89 42.79
C ASN A 464 25.50 1.24 44.10
N ASN A 465 25.10 1.79 45.26
CA ASN A 465 25.41 1.23 46.58
C ASN A 465 24.65 -0.08 46.91
N ILE A 466 23.41 -0.22 46.44
CA ILE A 466 22.62 -1.47 46.59
C ILE A 466 23.25 -2.60 45.76
N ASN A 467 23.72 -2.30 44.55
CA ASN A 467 24.39 -3.28 43.70
C ASN A 467 25.74 -3.74 44.27
N TYR A 468 26.49 -2.84 44.91
CA TYR A 468 27.73 -3.19 45.62
C TYR A 468 27.47 -4.10 46.84
N LYS A 469 26.46 -3.78 47.67
CA LYS A 469 26.07 -4.59 48.85
C LYS A 469 25.53 -5.98 48.47
N LYS A 470 24.81 -6.10 47.34
CA LYS A 470 24.33 -7.39 46.82
C LYS A 470 25.48 -8.29 46.32
N LYS A 471 26.51 -7.73 45.67
CA LYS A 471 27.71 -8.49 45.28
C LYS A 471 28.45 -9.06 46.49
N LYS A 472 28.63 -8.26 47.55
CA LYS A 472 29.34 -8.67 48.77
C LYS A 472 28.62 -9.81 49.52
N LYS A 473 27.29 -9.71 49.71
CA LYS A 473 26.48 -10.79 50.33
C LYS A 473 26.51 -12.12 49.56
N LYS A 474 26.61 -12.08 48.23
CA LYS A 474 26.71 -13.28 47.40
C LYS A 474 28.07 -13.96 47.56
N GLN A 475 29.13 -13.18 47.72
CA GLN A 475 30.50 -13.66 47.94
C GLN A 475 30.65 -14.32 49.32
N ASP A 476 30.07 -13.73 50.37
CA ASP A 476 30.12 -14.28 51.74
C ASP A 476 29.32 -15.58 51.88
N ARG A 477 28.15 -15.69 51.23
CA ARG A 477 27.37 -16.94 51.18
C ARG A 477 28.12 -18.07 50.47
N ASN A 478 28.81 -17.77 49.37
CA ASN A 478 29.58 -18.77 48.64
C ASN A 478 30.82 -19.26 49.42
N ASN A 479 31.39 -18.40 50.27
CA ASN A 479 32.51 -18.78 51.14
C ASN A 479 32.07 -19.60 52.36
N GLN A 480 30.84 -19.41 52.86
CA GLN A 480 30.26 -20.21 53.94
C GLN A 480 29.84 -21.63 53.50
N MET A 481 29.49 -21.83 52.23
CA MET A 481 29.19 -23.18 51.69
C MET A 481 30.45 -23.99 51.32
N ARG A 482 31.65 -23.40 51.41
CA ARG A 482 32.94 -24.02 51.07
C ARG A 482 33.82 -24.34 52.29
N ARG A 483 33.35 -24.06 53.50
CA ARG A 483 33.95 -24.48 54.77
C ARG A 483 33.01 -25.49 55.42
#